data_AF-L1J7C6-F1
#
_entry.id   AF-L1J7C6-F1
#
_cell.length_a   1.000
_cell.length_b   1.000
_cell.length_c   1.000
_cell.angle_alpha   90.00
_cell.angle_beta   90.00
_cell.angle_gamma   90.00
#
_symmetry.space_group_name_H-M   'P 1'
#
loop_
_entity.id
_entity.type
_entity.pdbx_description
1 polymer ?
#
loop_
_entity_poly.entity_id
_entity_poly.type
_entity_poly.pdbx_seq_one_letter_code
_entity_poly.pdbx_strand_id
1 'polypeptide(L)'
;MLPVEPGGTWHERANGQNGRDARNGGRQIAQKTVNFFKEDEETLRKKEISGQTPVHVAINIILQIGLIVVFMLNVDHQKYPAHPNPPAYPGVGQPGGPTLPQPEPVIPFKRYPAGFDVWGPRPDGSLTSRLAETVMQNQFKFFIEITTYVYLGFALQYSFLRKFGYSTMSFGLLQATVAAQWGIVWMQLIDVIHCQYLKSNFINIDAQCTPPFTAEQISPTYSQKQLRQACSCQLWDVIHGNRSIVTEQPNYAHHTLITIGKMNFDNTFVITLPSLMEGLLATIPVQITYGMLLGKVGPSQLMLCALTCVTCYGINYWIVIYVLGAWDHVGGSCIIHAFGAFFGIGCTLFASPKGVASNPDNSPRYNADVLCTVGVILNWITFPSINAYFAPAAAQQAVVINTYLSLFSSCVASMLFSSLYSQQFKFDPADIQRSCISGGVAISSVASLFVQPYQAMLIGFAGGFACSTSHNFLRKFLEKKLMITDTVGVVSLHAIPSAIAWIAGVISVAPLNTAYMGKWAGTQYISQQTKTLPFGLEYGQIFQHTAGNGDTARYQLIMYPTTVAFALSSGALCGFLARNVKGPSVARSFSDSIFWFVPEDFRKTEDLMRKETTAV
;
A
#
# COMPACT_ATOMS: atom_id res chain seq x y z
N MET A 1 -27.40 34.45 50.77
CA MET A 1 -27.29 35.51 51.80
C MET A 1 -26.51 36.67 51.19
N LEU A 2 -27.26 37.75 50.92
CA LEU A 2 -26.97 39.19 50.79
C LEU A 2 -25.60 39.74 50.29
N PRO A 3 -25.61 40.97 49.72
CA PRO A 3 -24.75 41.44 48.63
C PRO A 3 -24.00 42.78 48.94
N VAL A 4 -23.44 43.41 47.87
CA VAL A 4 -23.06 44.85 47.68
C VAL A 4 -21.86 45.38 48.51
N GLU A 5 -20.96 46.30 48.12
CA GLU A 5 -21.00 47.53 47.29
C GLU A 5 -19.53 48.02 46.91
N PRO A 6 -19.31 49.20 46.24
CA PRO A 6 -18.30 49.42 45.18
C PRO A 6 -17.18 50.47 45.46
N GLY A 7 -16.30 50.67 44.46
CA GLY A 7 -15.72 51.99 44.12
C GLY A 7 -14.22 52.22 44.43
N GLY A 8 -13.46 52.76 43.46
CA GLY A 8 -12.12 53.32 43.70
C GLY A 8 -11.26 53.52 42.45
N THR A 9 -11.17 54.75 41.97
CA THR A 9 -10.33 55.24 40.86
C THR A 9 -8.88 55.51 41.29
N TRP A 10 -7.90 55.28 40.40
CA TRP A 10 -6.59 55.94 40.45
C TRP A 10 -6.06 56.25 39.04
N HIS A 11 -5.76 57.53 38.83
CA HIS A 11 -5.07 58.10 37.66
C HIS A 11 -3.56 57.92 37.79
N GLU A 12 -2.86 57.59 36.69
CA GLU A 12 -1.44 57.91 36.54
C GLU A 12 -1.12 58.43 35.14
N ARG A 13 -0.30 59.48 35.08
CA ARG A 13 0.00 60.33 33.93
C ARG A 13 0.98 59.64 32.98
N ALA A 14 0.65 59.58 31.68
CA ALA A 14 1.58 59.16 30.65
C ALA A 14 2.24 60.39 29.98
N ASN A 15 3.57 60.44 30.08
CA ASN A 15 4.44 61.34 29.32
C ASN A 15 4.29 61.08 27.83
N GLY A 16 3.92 62.13 27.07
CA GLY A 16 3.92 62.10 25.62
C GLY A 16 5.33 62.34 25.07
N GLN A 17 5.83 61.42 24.25
CA GLN A 17 6.61 61.74 23.04
C GLN A 17 7.01 60.54 22.16
N ASN A 18 6.83 59.28 22.56
CA ASN A 18 7.23 58.11 21.73
C ASN A 18 6.12 57.46 20.89
N GLY A 19 5.01 58.17 20.63
CA GLY A 19 3.81 57.58 20.00
C GLY A 19 3.62 57.80 18.49
N ARG A 20 4.48 58.58 17.82
CA ARG A 20 4.28 58.95 16.40
C ARG A 20 5.07 58.12 15.39
N ASP A 21 6.25 57.62 15.75
CA ASP A 21 7.07 56.83 14.81
C ASP A 21 6.65 55.35 14.70
N ALA A 22 6.10 54.76 15.77
CA ALA A 22 5.57 53.40 15.74
C ALA A 22 4.25 53.26 14.93
N ARG A 23 3.48 54.35 14.78
CA ARG A 23 2.23 54.34 13.99
C ARG A 23 2.48 54.45 12.48
N ASN A 24 3.56 55.12 12.06
CA ASN A 24 3.91 55.25 10.65
C ASN A 24 4.60 54.00 10.09
N GLY A 25 5.43 53.31 10.90
CA GLY A 25 6.03 52.01 10.53
C GLY A 25 4.98 50.89 10.40
N GLY A 26 4.01 50.83 11.32
CA GLY A 26 2.90 49.88 11.26
C GLY A 26 1.95 50.11 10.08
N ARG A 27 1.71 51.39 9.71
CA ARG A 27 0.93 51.74 8.50
C ARG A 27 1.65 51.37 7.21
N GLN A 28 2.96 51.58 7.09
CA GLN A 28 3.68 51.19 5.87
C GLN A 28 3.79 49.67 5.68
N ILE A 29 3.87 48.88 6.75
CA ILE A 29 3.85 47.41 6.67
C ILE A 29 2.44 46.92 6.35
N ALA A 30 1.40 47.44 7.01
CA ALA A 30 0.01 47.13 6.68
C ALA A 30 -0.35 47.54 5.24
N GLN A 31 0.19 48.66 4.74
CA GLN A 31 -0.08 49.15 3.40
C GLN A 31 0.76 48.43 2.32
N LYS A 32 1.93 47.88 2.67
CA LYS A 32 2.65 46.91 1.81
C LYS A 32 1.94 45.56 1.75
N THR A 33 1.37 45.08 2.85
CA THR A 33 0.54 43.86 2.86
C THR A 33 -0.75 44.07 2.06
N VAL A 34 -1.43 45.22 2.23
CA VAL A 34 -2.65 45.58 1.48
C VAL A 34 -2.38 45.86 0.00
N ASN A 35 -1.21 46.41 -0.37
CA ASN A 35 -0.84 46.58 -1.78
C ASN A 35 -0.42 45.28 -2.47
N PHE A 36 -0.06 44.22 -1.72
CA PHE A 36 0.12 42.87 -2.27
C PHE A 36 -1.23 42.23 -2.68
N PHE A 37 -2.34 42.68 -2.08
CA PHE A 37 -3.71 42.26 -2.40
C PHE A 37 -4.42 43.18 -3.42
N LYS A 38 -3.69 44.09 -4.09
CA LYS A 38 -4.24 45.05 -5.07
C LYS A 38 -3.82 44.78 -6.52
N GLU A 39 -3.09 43.72 -6.82
CA GLU A 39 -3.12 43.18 -8.18
C GLU A 39 -4.52 42.60 -8.39
N ASP A 40 -5.23 43.08 -9.41
CA ASP A 40 -6.52 42.52 -9.82
C ASP A 40 -6.35 41.01 -10.01
N GLU A 41 -7.03 40.23 -9.17
CA GLU A 41 -6.80 38.80 -9.02
C GLU A 41 -7.18 38.05 -10.32
N GLU A 42 -7.96 38.66 -11.21
CA GLU A 42 -8.17 38.19 -12.58
C GLU A 42 -6.87 38.20 -13.41
N THR A 43 -5.99 39.17 -13.14
CA THR A 43 -4.66 39.30 -13.74
C THR A 43 -3.68 38.29 -13.14
N LEU A 44 -3.74 38.03 -11.83
CA LEU A 44 -3.01 36.93 -11.17
C LEU A 44 -3.49 35.56 -11.67
N ARG A 45 -4.81 35.39 -11.81
CA ARG A 45 -5.45 34.21 -12.40
C ARG A 45 -4.99 33.98 -13.84
N LYS A 46 -4.93 35.02 -14.69
CA LYS A 46 -4.39 34.93 -16.05
C LYS A 46 -2.88 34.63 -16.08
N LYS A 47 -2.07 35.25 -15.20
CA LYS A 47 -0.62 34.98 -15.07
C LYS A 47 -0.32 33.55 -14.56
N GLU A 48 -1.10 33.03 -13.62
CA GLU A 48 -0.91 31.66 -13.10
C GLU A 48 -1.46 30.59 -14.05
N ILE A 49 -2.63 30.80 -14.66
CA ILE A 49 -3.20 29.90 -15.69
C ILE A 49 -2.27 29.78 -16.89
N SER A 50 -1.72 30.89 -17.39
CA SER A 50 -0.75 30.88 -18.51
C SER A 50 0.59 30.23 -18.12
N GLY A 51 1.00 30.31 -16.86
CA GLY A 51 2.24 29.72 -16.37
C GLY A 51 2.14 28.29 -15.84
N GLN A 52 0.95 27.71 -15.67
CA GLN A 52 0.75 26.31 -15.23
C GLN A 52 0.46 25.37 -16.41
N THR A 53 -0.14 25.86 -17.48
CA THR A 53 -0.74 25.02 -18.53
C THR A 53 0.22 24.22 -19.43
N PRO A 54 1.41 24.72 -19.86
CA PRO A 54 2.27 23.92 -20.74
C PRO A 54 3.09 22.85 -19.98
N VAL A 55 3.54 23.17 -18.76
CA VAL A 55 4.57 22.37 -18.06
C VAL A 55 3.98 21.07 -17.48
N HIS A 56 2.79 21.13 -16.88
CA HIS A 56 2.19 19.94 -16.27
C HIS A 56 1.82 18.89 -17.35
N VAL A 57 1.31 19.35 -18.50
CA VAL A 57 1.02 18.49 -19.66
C VAL A 57 2.29 17.85 -20.18
N ALA A 58 3.35 18.62 -20.37
CA ALA A 58 4.64 18.10 -20.85
C ALA A 58 5.22 17.03 -19.91
N ILE A 59 5.23 17.27 -18.59
CA ILE A 59 5.71 16.29 -17.60
C ILE A 59 4.90 15.00 -17.70
N ASN A 60 3.56 15.12 -17.73
CA ASN A 60 2.69 13.94 -17.74
C ASN A 60 2.87 13.12 -19.03
N ILE A 61 3.03 13.78 -20.19
CA ILE A 61 3.32 13.12 -21.47
C ILE A 61 4.69 12.42 -21.42
N ILE A 62 5.74 13.10 -20.95
CA ILE A 62 7.09 12.53 -20.86
C ILE A 62 7.09 11.29 -19.97
N LEU A 63 6.43 11.35 -18.80
CA LEU A 63 6.36 10.22 -17.89
C LEU A 63 5.60 9.03 -18.50
N GLN A 64 4.49 9.28 -19.20
CA GLN A 64 3.74 8.19 -19.84
C GLN A 64 4.51 7.59 -21.03
N ILE A 65 5.18 8.41 -21.86
CA ILE A 65 6.06 7.91 -22.92
C ILE A 65 7.18 7.07 -22.31
N GLY A 66 7.79 7.52 -21.22
CA GLY A 66 8.81 6.77 -20.50
C GLY A 66 8.31 5.39 -20.06
N LEU A 67 7.11 5.32 -19.46
CA LEU A 67 6.48 4.05 -19.10
C LEU A 67 6.22 3.16 -20.31
N ILE A 68 5.70 3.70 -21.41
CA ILE A 68 5.47 2.95 -22.65
C ILE A 68 6.77 2.37 -23.17
N VAL A 69 7.86 3.14 -23.19
CA VAL A 69 9.18 2.67 -23.61
C VAL A 69 9.69 1.56 -22.69
N VAL A 70 9.53 1.70 -21.38
CA VAL A 70 9.90 0.64 -20.42
C VAL A 70 9.13 -0.64 -20.70
N PHE A 71 7.82 -0.58 -20.93
CA PHE A 71 7.01 -1.74 -21.29
C PHE A 71 7.44 -2.35 -22.63
N MET A 72 7.62 -1.52 -23.65
CA MET A 72 8.05 -1.94 -24.99
C MET A 72 9.37 -2.71 -24.96
N LEU A 73 10.30 -2.32 -24.08
CA LEU A 73 11.63 -2.92 -24.01
C LEU A 73 11.71 -4.12 -23.06
N ASN A 74 10.86 -4.20 -22.05
CA ASN A 74 11.05 -5.16 -20.94
C ASN A 74 9.84 -6.07 -20.69
N VAL A 75 8.66 -5.80 -21.23
CA VAL A 75 7.44 -6.55 -20.89
C VAL A 75 6.90 -7.25 -22.13
N ASP A 76 6.59 -8.53 -22.01
CA ASP A 76 5.98 -9.32 -23.07
C ASP A 76 4.92 -10.27 -22.52
N HIS A 77 4.05 -10.74 -23.39
CA HIS A 77 3.14 -11.84 -23.06
C HIS A 77 3.94 -13.12 -22.80
N GLN A 78 3.31 -14.05 -22.07
CA GLN A 78 3.91 -15.35 -21.80
C GLN A 78 4.15 -16.08 -23.12
N LYS A 79 5.42 -16.35 -23.43
CA LYS A 79 5.80 -17.18 -24.58
C LYS A 79 6.05 -18.59 -24.09
N TYR A 80 5.29 -19.55 -24.60
CA TYR A 80 5.68 -20.95 -24.51
C TYR A 80 6.67 -21.23 -25.63
N PRO A 81 7.82 -21.88 -25.38
CA PRO A 81 8.60 -22.42 -26.48
C PRO A 81 7.68 -23.32 -27.31
N ALA A 82 7.70 -23.15 -28.64
CA ALA A 82 7.04 -24.11 -29.51
C ALA A 82 7.56 -25.49 -29.13
N HIS A 83 6.68 -26.43 -28.80
CA HIS A 83 7.11 -27.81 -28.57
C HIS A 83 7.87 -28.23 -29.84
N PRO A 84 9.20 -28.46 -29.80
CA PRO A 84 9.80 -29.28 -30.83
C PRO A 84 8.98 -30.58 -30.81
N ASN A 85 8.55 -31.07 -31.97
CA ASN A 85 7.85 -32.36 -32.09
C ASN A 85 8.46 -33.30 -31.05
N PRO A 86 7.72 -33.69 -29.99
CA PRO A 86 8.35 -34.40 -28.90
C PRO A 86 8.99 -35.64 -29.52
N PRO A 87 10.30 -35.88 -29.33
CA PRO A 87 10.84 -37.16 -29.72
C PRO A 87 9.99 -38.23 -29.03
N ALA A 88 9.74 -39.34 -29.72
CA ALA A 88 8.83 -40.42 -29.31
C ALA A 88 9.34 -41.20 -28.10
N TYR A 89 9.80 -40.51 -27.05
CA TYR A 89 10.12 -41.07 -25.76
C TYR A 89 8.89 -40.96 -24.87
N PRO A 90 8.61 -42.00 -24.06
CA PRO A 90 7.54 -41.90 -23.08
C PRO A 90 7.85 -40.75 -22.12
N GLY A 91 6.87 -39.90 -21.85
CA GLY A 91 7.02 -38.77 -20.93
C GLY A 91 7.41 -39.25 -19.52
N VAL A 92 7.98 -38.36 -18.70
CA VAL A 92 8.29 -38.66 -17.29
C VAL A 92 7.00 -39.10 -16.56
N GLY A 93 6.98 -40.34 -16.06
CA GLY A 93 5.79 -40.95 -15.43
C GLY A 93 4.87 -41.74 -16.38
N GLN A 94 5.19 -41.80 -17.68
CA GLN A 94 4.60 -42.76 -18.60
C GLN A 94 5.39 -44.08 -18.60
N PRO A 95 4.75 -45.23 -18.94
CA PRO A 95 5.43 -46.51 -19.04
C PRO A 95 6.64 -46.42 -20.01
N GLY A 96 7.85 -46.67 -19.49
CA GLY A 96 9.10 -46.63 -20.27
C GLY A 96 9.83 -45.28 -20.33
N GLY A 97 9.35 -44.24 -19.64
CA GLY A 97 10.03 -42.95 -19.54
C GLY A 97 11.00 -42.89 -18.35
N PRO A 98 12.06 -42.04 -18.39
CA PRO A 98 12.97 -41.89 -17.27
C PRO A 98 12.23 -41.33 -16.04
N THR A 99 12.36 -42.01 -14.90
CA THR A 99 11.93 -41.50 -13.59
C THR A 99 12.99 -40.55 -13.05
N LEU A 100 12.96 -39.28 -13.47
CA LEU A 100 13.77 -38.27 -12.79
C LEU A 100 13.16 -38.03 -11.39
N PRO A 101 13.96 -38.05 -10.31
CA PRO A 101 13.47 -37.65 -9.00
C PRO A 101 12.88 -36.24 -9.09
N GLN A 102 11.63 -36.07 -8.65
CA GLN A 102 10.99 -34.77 -8.61
C GLN A 102 11.84 -33.82 -7.75
N PRO A 103 12.19 -32.61 -8.22
CA PRO A 103 12.88 -31.65 -7.38
C PRO A 103 12.03 -31.34 -6.15
N GLU A 104 12.67 -31.14 -5.01
CA GLU A 104 11.98 -30.69 -3.80
C GLU A 104 11.27 -29.34 -4.07
N PRO A 105 10.09 -29.08 -3.48
CA PRO A 105 9.46 -27.78 -3.57
C PRO A 105 10.37 -26.69 -2.98
N VAL A 106 10.75 -25.71 -3.80
CA VAL A 106 11.50 -24.51 -3.37
C VAL A 106 10.52 -23.46 -2.88
N ILE A 107 10.83 -22.82 -1.75
CA ILE A 107 10.05 -21.69 -1.24
C ILE A 107 10.35 -20.47 -2.14
N PRO A 108 9.36 -19.93 -2.86
CA PRO A 108 9.57 -18.75 -3.72
C PRO A 108 9.94 -17.51 -2.90
N PHE A 109 10.49 -16.47 -3.54
CA PHE A 109 10.87 -15.22 -2.86
C PHE A 109 9.65 -14.56 -2.21
N LYS A 110 8.61 -14.39 -3.03
CA LYS A 110 7.27 -13.95 -2.64
C LYS A 110 6.28 -15.07 -2.82
N ARG A 111 5.16 -14.91 -2.13
CA ARG A 111 4.04 -15.81 -2.24
C ARG A 111 3.18 -15.53 -3.46
N TYR A 112 2.70 -16.59 -4.09
CA TYR A 112 1.71 -16.55 -5.15
C TYR A 112 0.30 -16.85 -4.61
N PRO A 113 -0.75 -16.39 -5.30
CA PRO A 113 -2.11 -16.63 -4.84
C PRO A 113 -2.47 -18.12 -4.93
N ALA A 114 -3.37 -18.56 -4.04
CA ALA A 114 -3.83 -19.95 -4.00
C ALA A 114 -4.32 -20.43 -5.39
N GLY A 115 -3.81 -21.57 -5.84
CA GLY A 115 -4.12 -22.12 -7.16
C GLY A 115 -3.14 -21.72 -8.27
N PHE A 116 -2.26 -20.74 -8.03
CA PHE A 116 -1.10 -20.49 -8.88
C PHE A 116 0.07 -21.43 -8.58
N ASP A 117 0.05 -22.02 -7.38
CA ASP A 117 0.96 -23.09 -6.92
C ASP A 117 0.63 -24.45 -7.54
N VAL A 118 -0.44 -24.53 -8.32
CA VAL A 118 -0.75 -25.73 -9.09
C VAL A 118 0.15 -25.69 -10.30
N TRP A 119 1.21 -26.48 -10.23
CA TRP A 119 1.91 -27.14 -11.32
C TRP A 119 1.37 -26.72 -12.69
N GLY A 120 2.23 -26.12 -13.51
CA GLY A 120 1.95 -25.72 -14.89
C GLY A 120 1.36 -26.87 -15.72
N PRO A 121 1.26 -26.74 -17.06
CA PRO A 121 0.80 -27.86 -17.86
C PRO A 121 1.58 -29.10 -17.43
N ARG A 122 0.86 -30.18 -17.12
CA ARG A 122 1.48 -31.46 -16.80
C ARG A 122 2.56 -31.74 -17.85
N PRO A 123 3.59 -32.54 -17.56
CA PRO A 123 4.64 -32.87 -18.52
C PRO A 123 4.15 -33.35 -19.91
N ASP A 124 2.86 -33.71 -20.02
CA ASP A 124 2.15 -34.04 -21.26
C ASP A 124 1.50 -32.84 -22.00
N GLY A 125 1.75 -31.60 -21.58
CA GLY A 125 1.15 -30.39 -22.15
C GLY A 125 -0.31 -30.15 -21.76
N SER A 126 -0.94 -31.00 -20.95
CA SER A 126 -2.36 -30.88 -20.58
C SER A 126 -2.55 -30.07 -19.30
N LEU A 127 -2.53 -28.75 -19.42
CA LEU A 127 -3.48 -27.96 -18.65
C LEU A 127 -4.84 -28.23 -19.28
N THR A 128 -5.65 -29.12 -18.70
CA THR A 128 -7.03 -29.27 -19.17
C THR A 128 -7.66 -27.88 -19.15
N SER A 129 -8.30 -27.45 -20.25
CA SER A 129 -8.94 -26.13 -20.38
C SER A 129 -9.78 -25.76 -19.15
N ARG A 130 -10.43 -26.77 -18.55
CA ARG A 130 -11.19 -26.66 -17.28
C ARG A 130 -10.39 -26.19 -16.07
N LEU A 131 -9.13 -26.62 -15.90
CA LEU A 131 -8.29 -26.21 -14.76
C LEU A 131 -7.81 -24.76 -14.93
N ALA A 132 -7.38 -24.38 -16.15
CA ALA A 132 -7.00 -23.02 -16.48
C ALA A 132 -8.19 -22.05 -16.34
N GLU A 133 -9.37 -22.46 -16.78
CA GLU A 133 -10.63 -21.73 -16.62
C GLU A 133 -10.98 -21.55 -15.14
N THR A 134 -10.88 -22.60 -14.32
CA THR A 134 -11.18 -22.53 -12.88
C THR A 134 -10.21 -21.59 -12.14
N VAL A 135 -8.91 -21.65 -12.45
CA VAL A 135 -7.90 -20.74 -11.87
C VAL A 135 -8.19 -19.30 -12.27
N MET A 136 -8.44 -19.03 -13.55
CA MET A 136 -8.81 -17.70 -14.02
C MET A 136 -10.08 -17.18 -13.34
N GLN A 137 -11.14 -17.98 -13.25
CA GLN A 137 -12.39 -17.58 -12.59
C GLN A 137 -12.20 -17.26 -11.10
N ASN A 138 -11.37 -18.03 -10.39
CA ASN A 138 -11.10 -17.79 -8.97
C ASN A 138 -10.25 -16.52 -8.75
N GLN A 139 -9.22 -16.33 -9.57
CA GLN A 139 -8.33 -15.16 -9.48
C GLN A 139 -9.02 -13.88 -9.96
N PHE A 140 -9.93 -13.97 -10.92
CA PHE A 140 -10.66 -12.83 -11.46
C PHE A 140 -11.61 -12.19 -10.44
N LYS A 141 -12.15 -12.96 -9.50
CA LYS A 141 -12.98 -12.41 -8.40
C LYS A 141 -12.18 -11.45 -7.52
N PHE A 142 -11.02 -11.90 -7.03
CA PHE A 142 -10.08 -11.04 -6.31
C PHE A 142 -9.69 -9.83 -7.15
N PHE A 143 -9.50 -10.02 -8.46
CA PHE A 143 -9.12 -8.92 -9.36
C PHE A 143 -10.16 -7.82 -9.37
N ILE A 144 -11.44 -8.16 -9.54
CA ILE A 144 -12.52 -7.18 -9.53
C ILE A 144 -12.62 -6.48 -8.18
N GLU A 145 -12.53 -7.21 -7.07
CA GLU A 145 -12.66 -6.64 -5.72
C GLU A 145 -11.49 -5.71 -5.37
N ILE A 146 -10.24 -6.11 -5.66
CA ILE A 146 -9.04 -5.29 -5.44
C ILE A 146 -9.02 -4.08 -6.38
N THR A 147 -9.41 -4.25 -7.64
CA THR A 147 -9.56 -3.14 -8.60
C THR A 147 -10.60 -2.14 -8.11
N THR A 148 -11.73 -2.63 -7.57
CA THR A 148 -12.77 -1.78 -6.98
C THR A 148 -12.24 -1.01 -5.77
N TYR A 149 -11.51 -1.67 -4.87
CA TYR A 149 -10.87 -1.05 -3.72
C TYR A 149 -9.92 0.08 -4.14
N VAL A 150 -9.03 -0.20 -5.10
CA VAL A 150 -8.00 0.72 -5.59
C VAL A 150 -8.58 1.94 -6.31
N TYR A 151 -9.45 1.72 -7.30
CA TYR A 151 -9.86 2.79 -8.22
C TYR A 151 -11.14 3.51 -7.79
N LEU A 152 -12.09 2.80 -7.17
CA LEU A 152 -13.38 3.37 -6.80
C LEU A 152 -13.44 3.65 -5.30
N GLY A 153 -13.00 2.69 -4.48
CA GLY A 153 -13.04 2.76 -3.03
C GLY A 153 -12.27 3.96 -2.48
N PHE A 154 -10.95 4.03 -2.74
CA PHE A 154 -10.13 5.19 -2.33
C PHE A 154 -10.64 6.52 -2.90
N ALA A 155 -10.99 6.56 -4.19
CA ALA A 155 -11.45 7.78 -4.85
C ALA A 155 -12.70 8.34 -4.17
N LEU A 156 -13.69 7.50 -3.89
CA LEU A 156 -14.91 7.90 -3.19
C LEU A 156 -14.62 8.21 -1.73
N GLN A 157 -13.85 7.37 -1.03
CA GLN A 157 -13.50 7.57 0.39
C GLN A 157 -12.79 8.90 0.64
N TYR A 158 -12.10 9.46 -0.35
CA TYR A 158 -11.41 10.74 -0.18
C TYR A 158 -12.27 11.94 -0.59
N SER A 159 -13.44 11.70 -1.19
CA SER A 159 -14.31 12.72 -1.78
C SER A 159 -15.16 13.49 -0.77
N PHE A 160 -14.64 13.76 0.43
CA PHE A 160 -15.32 14.56 1.45
C PHE A 160 -15.09 16.07 1.28
N LEU A 161 -14.01 16.49 0.62
CA LEU A 161 -13.65 17.91 0.45
C LEU A 161 -14.69 18.68 -0.37
N ARG A 162 -15.18 19.78 0.20
CA ARG A 162 -16.33 20.54 -0.33
C ARG A 162 -16.14 21.17 -1.72
N LYS A 163 -14.90 21.39 -2.15
CA LYS A 163 -14.53 22.08 -3.40
C LYS A 163 -13.50 21.31 -4.24
N PHE A 164 -13.20 20.06 -3.90
CA PHE A 164 -12.09 19.30 -4.51
C PHE A 164 -12.51 17.93 -5.03
N GLY A 165 -13.78 17.74 -5.37
CA GLY A 165 -14.34 16.44 -5.75
C GLY A 165 -13.79 15.93 -7.09
N TYR A 166 -13.68 16.78 -8.11
CA TYR A 166 -13.16 16.37 -9.42
C TYR A 166 -11.70 15.95 -9.32
N SER A 167 -10.89 16.79 -8.67
CA SER A 167 -9.48 16.51 -8.45
C SER A 167 -9.29 15.27 -7.58
N THR A 168 -10.09 15.09 -6.53
CA THR A 168 -10.01 13.89 -5.67
C THR A 168 -10.11 12.61 -6.49
N MET A 169 -11.18 12.48 -7.28
CA MET A 169 -11.46 11.27 -8.05
C MET A 169 -10.52 11.12 -9.24
N SER A 170 -10.38 12.15 -10.07
CA SER A 170 -9.62 12.06 -11.32
C SER A 170 -8.11 12.02 -11.10
N PHE A 171 -7.57 12.77 -10.14
CA PHE A 171 -6.14 12.66 -9.82
C PHE A 171 -5.85 11.37 -9.06
N GLY A 172 -6.76 10.90 -8.21
CA GLY A 172 -6.66 9.58 -7.59
C GLY A 172 -6.57 8.46 -8.64
N LEU A 173 -7.45 8.49 -9.65
CA LEU A 173 -7.42 7.55 -10.79
C LEU A 173 -6.13 7.65 -11.60
N LEU A 174 -5.71 8.86 -11.97
CA LEU A 174 -4.46 9.09 -12.69
C LEU A 174 -3.26 8.51 -11.91
N GLN A 175 -3.21 8.79 -10.62
CA GLN A 175 -2.12 8.33 -9.76
C GLN A 175 -2.13 6.81 -9.59
N ALA A 176 -3.30 6.20 -9.41
CA ALA A 176 -3.45 4.74 -9.36
C ALA A 176 -2.99 4.07 -10.65
N THR A 177 -3.41 4.58 -11.81
CA THR A 177 -3.06 3.97 -13.11
C THR A 177 -1.58 4.06 -13.45
N VAL A 178 -0.94 5.18 -13.11
CA VAL A 178 0.52 5.35 -13.25
C VAL A 178 1.26 4.41 -12.28
N ALA A 179 0.81 4.35 -11.02
CA ALA A 179 1.39 3.46 -10.03
C ALA A 179 1.24 1.98 -10.41
N ALA A 180 0.11 1.58 -10.98
CA ALA A 180 -0.14 0.19 -11.38
C ALA A 180 0.81 -0.22 -12.51
N GLN A 181 0.94 0.61 -13.55
CA GLN A 181 1.87 0.37 -14.65
C GLN A 181 3.31 0.23 -14.14
N TRP A 182 3.76 1.19 -13.32
CA TRP A 182 5.11 1.14 -12.78
C TRP A 182 5.32 -0.04 -11.82
N GLY A 183 4.31 -0.36 -11.00
CA GLY A 183 4.33 -1.49 -10.06
C GLY A 183 4.45 -2.85 -10.75
N ILE A 184 3.79 -3.06 -11.89
CA ILE A 184 3.91 -4.29 -12.69
C ILE A 184 5.38 -4.56 -13.04
N VAL A 185 6.10 -3.55 -13.49
CA VAL A 185 7.51 -3.69 -13.90
C VAL A 185 8.40 -3.77 -12.66
N TRP A 186 8.21 -2.86 -11.71
CA TRP A 186 9.10 -2.71 -10.57
C TRP A 186 9.08 -3.94 -9.65
N MET A 187 7.91 -4.53 -9.40
CA MET A 187 7.81 -5.72 -8.55
C MET A 187 8.46 -6.96 -9.16
N GLN A 188 8.54 -7.05 -10.48
CA GLN A 188 9.28 -8.11 -11.17
C GLN A 188 10.79 -7.84 -11.15
N LEU A 189 11.20 -6.58 -11.30
CA LEU A 189 12.60 -6.19 -11.17
C LEU A 189 13.16 -6.46 -9.76
N ILE A 190 12.35 -6.30 -8.72
CA ILE A 190 12.73 -6.65 -7.34
C ILE A 190 13.09 -8.14 -7.20
N ASP A 191 12.41 -9.04 -7.90
CA ASP A 191 12.75 -10.47 -7.90
C ASP A 191 14.12 -10.71 -8.54
N VAL A 192 14.42 -10.01 -9.65
CA VAL A 192 15.73 -10.07 -10.32
C VAL A 192 16.85 -9.55 -9.41
N ILE A 193 16.62 -8.41 -8.75
CA ILE A 193 17.56 -7.83 -7.78
C ILE A 193 17.83 -8.82 -6.65
N HIS A 194 16.79 -9.50 -6.15
CA HIS A 194 16.96 -10.49 -5.11
C HIS A 194 17.76 -11.71 -5.58
N CYS A 195 17.53 -12.19 -6.80
CA CYS A 195 18.35 -13.27 -7.36
C CYS A 195 19.84 -12.90 -7.42
N GLN A 196 20.15 -11.68 -7.86
CA GLN A 196 21.54 -11.20 -7.89
C GLN A 196 22.14 -11.11 -6.48
N TYR A 197 21.38 -10.57 -5.52
CA TYR A 197 21.76 -10.52 -4.11
C TYR A 197 22.08 -11.91 -3.56
N LEU A 198 21.19 -12.89 -3.76
CA LEU A 198 21.40 -14.26 -3.31
C LEU A 198 22.67 -14.88 -3.91
N LYS A 199 22.86 -14.78 -5.23
CA LYS A 199 24.07 -15.31 -5.90
C LYS A 199 25.35 -14.67 -5.36
N SER A 200 25.32 -13.39 -5.01
CA SER A 200 26.48 -12.68 -4.45
C SER A 200 26.80 -13.06 -3.00
N ASN A 201 25.82 -13.56 -2.24
CA ASN A 201 25.99 -13.89 -0.83
C ASN A 201 26.58 -15.28 -0.58
N PHE A 202 26.50 -16.20 -1.55
CA PHE A 202 27.01 -17.56 -1.40
C PHE A 202 28.29 -17.77 -2.23
N ILE A 203 29.37 -18.16 -1.56
CA ILE A 203 30.66 -18.45 -2.21
C ILE A 203 30.60 -19.81 -2.91
N ASN A 204 31.09 -19.90 -4.16
CA ASN A 204 31.16 -21.16 -4.91
C ASN A 204 29.79 -21.87 -5.01
N ILE A 205 28.76 -21.12 -5.40
CA ILE A 205 27.38 -21.59 -5.49
C ILE A 205 27.22 -22.84 -6.37
N ASP A 206 27.98 -22.94 -7.46
CA ASP A 206 27.92 -24.08 -8.39
C ASP A 206 28.23 -25.41 -7.70
N ALA A 207 29.24 -25.44 -6.82
CA ALA A 207 29.59 -26.62 -6.04
C ALA A 207 28.55 -26.94 -4.95
N GLN A 208 27.79 -25.94 -4.49
CA GLN A 208 26.74 -26.11 -3.50
C GLN A 208 25.40 -26.56 -4.12
N CYS A 209 25.21 -26.39 -5.43
CA CYS A 209 23.94 -26.65 -6.12
C CYS A 209 23.87 -27.98 -6.90
N THR A 210 24.91 -28.82 -6.89
CA THR A 210 24.96 -30.12 -7.59
C THR A 210 23.99 -31.18 -7.00
N PRO A 211 23.27 -31.98 -7.83
CA PRO A 211 22.05 -32.69 -7.41
C PRO A 211 22.24 -34.14 -6.89
N PRO A 212 21.19 -34.74 -6.27
CA PRO A 212 19.89 -34.14 -6.00
C PRO A 212 19.69 -33.87 -4.51
N PHE A 213 19.29 -32.65 -4.17
CA PHE A 213 18.62 -32.40 -2.89
C PHE A 213 17.40 -33.34 -2.82
N THR A 214 17.52 -34.41 -2.04
CA THR A 214 16.46 -35.40 -1.88
C THR A 214 15.25 -34.72 -1.25
N ALA A 215 14.05 -35.06 -1.74
CA ALA A 215 12.79 -34.40 -1.42
C ALA A 215 12.35 -34.47 0.06
N GLU A 216 13.21 -34.91 0.98
CA GLU A 216 12.83 -35.44 2.28
C GLU A 216 13.15 -34.52 3.47
N GLN A 217 13.78 -33.37 3.28
CA GLN A 217 14.02 -32.43 4.39
C GLN A 217 13.68 -30.98 4.03
N ILE A 218 12.52 -30.53 4.52
CA ILE A 218 12.19 -29.11 4.71
C ILE A 218 13.44 -28.44 5.27
N SER A 219 14.03 -27.51 4.50
CA SER A 219 15.29 -26.87 4.87
C SER A 219 15.17 -26.25 6.27
N PRO A 220 15.91 -26.72 7.28
CA PRO A 220 15.62 -26.40 8.67
C PRO A 220 16.04 -24.99 9.07
N THR A 221 16.88 -24.31 8.29
CA THR A 221 17.37 -22.95 8.61
C THR A 221 17.09 -21.95 7.48
N TYR A 222 16.97 -20.67 7.83
CA TYR A 222 16.77 -19.59 6.86
C TYR A 222 17.91 -19.50 5.84
N SER A 223 19.16 -19.69 6.27
CA SER A 223 20.32 -19.67 5.36
C SER A 223 20.26 -20.79 4.32
N GLN A 224 19.81 -21.99 4.68
CA GLN A 224 19.66 -23.09 3.71
C GLN A 224 18.48 -22.84 2.75
N LYS A 225 17.41 -22.18 3.19
CA LYS A 225 16.33 -21.72 2.29
C LYS A 225 16.85 -20.71 1.27
N GLN A 226 17.62 -19.71 1.71
CA GLN A 226 18.27 -18.74 0.83
C GLN A 226 19.28 -19.40 -0.12
N LEU A 227 20.03 -20.41 0.32
CA LEU A 227 20.93 -21.18 -0.55
C LEU A 227 20.17 -21.90 -1.65
N ARG A 228 19.04 -22.57 -1.32
CA ARG A 228 18.20 -23.23 -2.31
C ARG A 228 17.59 -22.25 -3.32
N GLN A 229 17.14 -21.10 -2.83
CA GLN A 229 16.68 -19.98 -3.68
C GLN A 229 17.80 -19.48 -4.60
N ALA A 230 19.03 -19.35 -4.08
CA ALA A 230 20.20 -18.98 -4.86
C ALA A 230 20.51 -20.04 -5.95
N CYS A 231 20.40 -21.33 -5.62
CA CYS A 231 20.54 -22.41 -6.59
C CYS A 231 19.50 -22.34 -7.71
N SER A 232 18.24 -21.99 -7.39
CA SER A 232 17.22 -21.73 -8.42
C SER A 232 17.62 -20.57 -9.33
N CYS A 233 18.18 -19.49 -8.78
CA CYS A 233 18.70 -18.37 -9.57
C CYS A 233 19.89 -18.77 -10.46
N GLN A 234 20.77 -19.64 -9.97
CA GLN A 234 21.90 -20.15 -10.75
C GLN A 234 21.41 -21.05 -11.89
N LEU A 235 20.45 -21.93 -11.60
CA LEU A 235 19.82 -22.79 -12.59
C LEU A 235 19.10 -21.97 -13.68
N TRP A 236 18.54 -20.80 -13.34
CA TRP A 236 17.99 -19.88 -14.34
C TRP A 236 19.03 -19.42 -15.36
N ASP A 237 20.23 -19.02 -14.91
CA ASP A 237 21.31 -18.59 -15.82
C ASP A 237 21.70 -19.74 -16.78
N VAL A 238 21.71 -20.98 -16.29
CA VAL A 238 21.99 -22.18 -17.09
C VAL A 238 20.87 -22.43 -18.12
N ILE A 239 19.60 -22.37 -17.71
CA ILE A 239 18.45 -22.56 -18.62
C ILE A 239 18.41 -21.45 -19.68
N HIS A 240 18.74 -20.22 -19.30
CA HIS A 240 18.84 -19.09 -20.22
C HIS A 240 19.91 -19.34 -21.29
N GLY A 241 21.08 -19.86 -20.88
CA GLY A 241 22.17 -20.23 -21.79
C GLY A 241 21.89 -21.46 -22.65
N ASN A 242 21.13 -22.44 -22.15
CA ASN A 242 20.71 -23.62 -22.89
C ASN A 242 19.22 -23.93 -22.69
N ARG A 243 18.41 -23.50 -23.66
CA ARG A 243 16.95 -23.65 -23.63
C ARG A 243 16.47 -25.11 -23.80
N SER A 244 17.31 -26.05 -24.22
CA SER A 244 16.92 -27.47 -24.34
C SER A 244 16.57 -28.09 -22.97
N ILE A 245 17.12 -27.53 -21.89
CA ILE A 245 16.84 -27.94 -20.51
C ILE A 245 15.36 -27.78 -20.16
N VAL A 246 14.66 -26.82 -20.76
CA VAL A 246 13.21 -26.63 -20.54
C VAL A 246 12.42 -27.86 -20.99
N THR A 247 12.83 -28.50 -22.09
CA THR A 247 12.20 -29.72 -22.61
C THR A 247 12.73 -30.98 -21.96
N GLU A 248 14.01 -31.03 -21.62
CA GLU A 248 14.65 -32.21 -21.02
C GLU A 248 14.33 -32.34 -19.52
N GLN A 249 14.15 -31.23 -18.81
CA GLN A 249 13.92 -31.16 -17.36
C GLN A 249 12.81 -30.15 -16.99
N PRO A 250 11.56 -30.39 -17.44
CA PRO A 250 10.47 -29.42 -17.30
C PRO A 250 10.14 -29.07 -15.84
N ASN A 251 10.27 -30.00 -14.89
CA ASN A 251 9.97 -29.74 -13.48
C ASN A 251 10.99 -28.79 -12.84
N TYR A 252 12.28 -28.92 -13.20
CA TYR A 252 13.34 -28.02 -12.74
C TYR A 252 13.16 -26.62 -13.32
N ALA A 253 12.90 -26.51 -14.63
CA ALA A 253 12.61 -25.23 -15.26
C ALA A 253 11.37 -24.54 -14.65
N HIS A 254 10.33 -25.31 -14.33
CA HIS A 254 9.13 -24.80 -13.68
C HIS A 254 9.41 -24.30 -12.26
N HIS A 255 10.14 -25.06 -11.44
CA HIS A 255 10.50 -24.65 -10.07
C HIS A 255 11.36 -23.38 -10.07
N THR A 256 12.29 -23.27 -11.01
CA THR A 256 13.10 -22.07 -11.21
C THR A 256 12.23 -20.87 -11.57
N LEU A 257 11.31 -21.00 -12.53
CA LEU A 257 10.38 -19.93 -12.93
C LEU A 257 9.47 -19.45 -11.79
N ILE A 258 9.02 -20.36 -10.92
CA ILE A 258 8.26 -20.00 -9.72
C ILE A 258 9.13 -19.19 -8.74
N THR A 259 10.39 -19.59 -8.58
CA THR A 259 11.29 -18.98 -7.59
C THR A 259 11.75 -17.58 -8.00
N ILE A 260 12.20 -17.42 -9.24
CA ILE A 260 12.88 -16.19 -9.73
C ILE A 260 11.94 -15.05 -10.15
N GLY A 261 10.63 -15.30 -10.14
CA GLY A 261 9.64 -14.41 -10.75
C GLY A 261 9.38 -14.76 -12.22
N LYS A 262 8.24 -14.30 -12.75
CA LYS A 262 7.79 -14.66 -14.10
C LYS A 262 8.54 -13.88 -15.18
N MET A 263 9.72 -14.37 -15.53
CA MET A 263 10.46 -13.91 -16.71
C MET A 263 10.33 -14.93 -17.85
N ASN A 264 10.27 -14.44 -19.08
CA ASN A 264 10.48 -15.26 -20.26
C ASN A 264 11.97 -15.65 -20.36
N PHE A 265 12.27 -16.69 -21.13
CA PHE A 265 13.65 -17.14 -21.37
C PHE A 265 14.51 -16.16 -22.19
N ASP A 266 13.96 -15.02 -22.62
CA ASP A 266 14.68 -13.88 -23.20
C ASP A 266 14.89 -12.74 -22.17
N ASN A 267 14.66 -13.01 -20.89
CA ASN A 267 14.70 -12.07 -19.76
C ASN A 267 13.67 -10.93 -19.83
N THR A 268 12.66 -11.02 -20.70
CA THR A 268 11.51 -10.11 -20.64
C THR A 268 10.58 -10.50 -19.49
N PHE A 269 9.98 -9.51 -18.84
CA PHE A 269 8.98 -9.67 -17.81
C PHE A 269 7.65 -10.15 -18.39
N VAL A 270 7.05 -11.16 -17.78
CA VAL A 270 5.82 -11.78 -18.29
C VAL A 270 4.59 -11.09 -17.71
N ILE A 271 3.78 -10.49 -18.58
CA ILE A 271 2.49 -9.93 -18.16
C ILE A 271 1.43 -11.03 -17.98
N THR A 272 0.97 -11.19 -16.74
CA THR A 272 -0.07 -12.13 -16.32
C THR A 272 -1.04 -11.47 -15.33
N LEU A 273 -2.16 -12.12 -15.00
CA LEU A 273 -3.08 -11.60 -13.99
C LEU A 273 -2.38 -11.39 -12.62
N PRO A 274 -1.51 -12.28 -12.11
CA PRO A 274 -0.77 -11.99 -10.88
C PRO A 274 0.21 -10.81 -10.97
N SER A 275 0.90 -10.60 -12.10
CA SER A 275 1.78 -9.42 -12.23
C SER A 275 0.98 -8.13 -12.24
N LEU A 276 -0.22 -8.14 -12.85
CA LEU A 276 -1.17 -7.04 -12.77
C LEU A 276 -1.64 -6.81 -11.32
N MET A 277 -1.90 -7.87 -10.55
CA MET A 277 -2.33 -7.79 -9.16
C MET A 277 -1.24 -7.26 -8.23
N GLU A 278 0.00 -7.68 -8.42
CA GLU A 278 1.15 -7.08 -7.73
C GLU A 278 1.26 -5.59 -8.03
N GLY A 279 1.09 -5.20 -9.29
CA GLY A 279 1.00 -3.81 -9.69
C GLY A 279 -0.14 -3.06 -8.99
N LEU A 280 -1.33 -3.65 -8.91
CA LEU A 280 -2.48 -3.08 -8.22
C LEU A 280 -2.22 -2.90 -6.71
N LEU A 281 -1.63 -3.89 -6.04
CA LEU A 281 -1.31 -3.80 -4.62
C LEU A 281 -0.22 -2.76 -4.34
N ALA A 282 0.75 -2.60 -5.25
CA ALA A 282 1.75 -1.53 -5.20
C ALA A 282 1.14 -0.11 -5.34
N THR A 283 -0.11 0.01 -5.82
CA THR A 283 -0.82 1.31 -5.86
C THR A 283 -1.41 1.71 -4.51
N ILE A 284 -1.68 0.76 -3.62
CA ILE A 284 -2.33 1.04 -2.33
C ILE A 284 -1.48 2.00 -1.48
N PRO A 285 -0.15 1.81 -1.31
CA PRO A 285 0.68 2.78 -0.61
C PRO A 285 0.67 4.19 -1.24
N VAL A 286 0.51 4.24 -2.57
CA VAL A 286 0.41 5.51 -3.32
C VAL A 286 -0.90 6.22 -3.02
N GLN A 287 -2.02 5.50 -2.97
CA GLN A 287 -3.31 6.07 -2.57
C GLN A 287 -3.31 6.51 -1.10
N ILE A 288 -2.69 5.73 -0.21
CA ILE A 288 -2.49 6.14 1.18
C ILE A 288 -1.65 7.42 1.27
N THR A 289 -0.56 7.50 0.50
CA THR A 289 0.26 8.72 0.38
C THR A 289 -0.56 9.88 -0.20
N TYR A 290 -1.43 9.62 -1.17
CA TYR A 290 -2.32 10.62 -1.76
C TYR A 290 -3.24 11.21 -0.70
N GLY A 291 -3.79 10.42 0.22
CA GLY A 291 -4.61 10.92 1.31
C GLY A 291 -3.88 11.92 2.22
N MET A 292 -2.55 11.76 2.39
CA MET A 292 -1.71 12.74 3.08
C MET A 292 -1.52 14.02 2.26
N LEU A 293 -1.48 13.95 0.92
CA LEU A 293 -1.20 15.09 0.03
C LEU A 293 -2.45 15.74 -0.57
N LEU A 294 -3.62 15.14 -0.36
CA LEU A 294 -4.89 15.51 -0.96
C LEU A 294 -5.18 17.01 -0.80
N GLY A 295 -5.49 17.67 -1.92
CA GLY A 295 -5.81 19.10 -1.98
C GLY A 295 -4.61 20.05 -1.91
N LYS A 296 -3.39 19.56 -1.68
CA LYS A 296 -2.19 20.39 -1.42
C LYS A 296 -1.18 20.40 -2.56
N VAL A 297 -1.29 19.46 -3.50
CA VAL A 297 -0.32 19.25 -4.58
C VAL A 297 -1.04 19.09 -5.92
N GLY A 298 -0.35 19.43 -7.02
CA GLY A 298 -0.86 19.31 -8.39
C GLY A 298 -0.64 17.93 -9.03
N PRO A 299 -1.24 17.67 -10.20
CA PRO A 299 -1.19 16.37 -10.87
C PRO A 299 0.22 15.90 -11.21
N SER A 300 1.11 16.78 -11.68
CA SER A 300 2.50 16.40 -12.00
C SER A 300 3.33 16.08 -10.76
N GLN A 301 3.06 16.73 -9.62
CA GLN A 301 3.67 16.37 -8.35
C GLN A 301 3.20 14.97 -7.92
N LEU A 302 1.91 14.66 -8.10
CA LEU A 302 1.35 13.35 -7.79
C LEU A 302 1.94 12.22 -8.65
N MET A 303 2.19 12.46 -9.94
CA MET A 303 2.84 11.47 -10.82
C MET A 303 4.27 11.15 -10.37
N LEU A 304 5.06 12.18 -10.06
CA LEU A 304 6.41 11.99 -9.51
C LEU A 304 6.38 11.25 -8.17
N CYS A 305 5.42 11.61 -7.30
CA CYS A 305 5.20 10.91 -6.04
C CYS A 305 4.81 9.43 -6.27
N ALA A 306 3.98 9.12 -7.27
CA ALA A 306 3.58 7.75 -7.57
C ALA A 306 4.78 6.87 -7.96
N LEU A 307 5.60 7.32 -8.90
CA LEU A 307 6.78 6.59 -9.35
C LEU A 307 7.78 6.38 -8.21
N THR A 308 8.05 7.43 -7.43
CA THR A 308 8.99 7.34 -6.30
C THR A 308 8.44 6.45 -5.19
N CYS A 309 7.16 6.58 -4.85
CA CYS A 309 6.51 5.79 -3.80
C CYS A 309 6.51 4.29 -4.14
N VAL A 310 6.13 3.90 -5.37
CA VAL A 310 6.19 2.49 -5.81
C VAL A 310 7.62 1.95 -5.81
N THR A 311 8.59 2.76 -6.26
CA THR A 311 10.01 2.38 -6.26
C THR A 311 10.48 2.06 -4.84
N CYS A 312 10.24 2.98 -3.91
CA CYS A 312 10.60 2.81 -2.51
C CYS A 312 9.78 1.72 -1.83
N TYR A 313 8.50 1.55 -2.17
CA TYR A 313 7.69 0.43 -1.71
C TYR A 313 8.33 -0.91 -2.08
N GLY A 314 8.74 -1.09 -3.33
CA GLY A 314 9.40 -2.32 -3.78
C GLY A 314 10.72 -2.58 -3.06
N ILE A 315 11.51 -1.54 -2.77
CA ILE A 315 12.74 -1.65 -1.98
C ILE A 315 12.43 -2.02 -0.53
N ASN A 316 11.44 -1.39 0.09
CA ASN A 316 11.00 -1.72 1.45
C ASN A 316 10.50 -3.16 1.54
N TYR A 317 9.70 -3.57 0.56
CA TYR A 317 9.23 -4.94 0.40
C TYR A 317 10.42 -5.90 0.33
N TRP A 318 11.38 -5.64 -0.55
CA TRP A 318 12.59 -6.45 -0.69
C TRP A 318 13.37 -6.60 0.63
N ILE A 319 13.60 -5.49 1.35
CA ILE A 319 14.30 -5.50 2.64
C ILE A 319 13.52 -6.33 3.66
N VAL A 320 12.25 -6.01 3.86
CA VAL A 320 11.45 -6.58 4.96
C VAL A 320 11.11 -8.04 4.72
N ILE A 321 10.76 -8.37 3.48
CA ILE A 321 10.17 -9.65 3.14
C ILE A 321 11.25 -10.62 2.67
N TYR A 322 12.11 -10.22 1.74
CA TYR A 322 13.08 -11.13 1.14
C TYR A 322 14.38 -11.23 1.94
N VAL A 323 14.90 -10.09 2.42
CA VAL A 323 16.18 -10.04 3.14
C VAL A 323 16.02 -10.34 4.64
N LEU A 324 15.00 -9.78 5.28
CA LEU A 324 14.71 -10.03 6.70
C LEU A 324 13.78 -11.23 6.92
N GLY A 325 13.11 -11.75 5.89
CA GLY A 325 12.22 -12.90 6.03
C GLY A 325 11.02 -12.68 6.95
N ALA A 326 10.62 -11.42 7.22
CA ALA A 326 9.49 -11.11 8.09
C ALA A 326 8.14 -11.46 7.42
N TRP A 327 7.12 -11.69 8.24
CA TRP A 327 5.80 -12.06 7.77
C TRP A 327 4.86 -10.85 7.66
N ASP A 328 4.58 -10.41 6.44
CA ASP A 328 3.58 -9.37 6.18
C ASP A 328 2.95 -9.43 4.77
N HIS A 329 3.07 -10.56 4.09
CA HIS A 329 2.52 -10.73 2.74
C HIS A 329 0.99 -10.76 2.68
N VAL A 330 0.33 -11.10 3.80
CA VAL A 330 -1.12 -11.15 3.92
C VAL A 330 -1.61 -9.76 4.29
N GLY A 331 -2.29 -9.07 3.37
CA GLY A 331 -2.86 -7.73 3.57
C GLY A 331 -1.86 -6.57 3.74
N GLY A 332 -0.63 -6.81 4.19
CA GLY A 332 0.45 -5.83 4.22
C GLY A 332 0.27 -4.68 5.19
N SER A 333 -0.04 -4.93 6.48
CA SER A 333 -0.19 -3.81 7.43
C SER A 333 1.09 -2.97 7.50
N CYS A 334 2.27 -3.57 7.51
CA CYS A 334 3.52 -2.80 7.56
C CYS A 334 3.95 -2.36 6.16
N ILE A 335 4.14 -3.31 5.23
CA ILE A 335 4.70 -3.05 3.90
C ILE A 335 3.80 -2.22 3.00
N ILE A 336 2.47 -2.22 3.21
CA ILE A 336 1.52 -1.40 2.45
C ILE A 336 1.04 -0.23 3.28
N HIS A 337 0.36 -0.49 4.41
CA HIS A 337 -0.38 0.55 5.14
C HIS A 337 0.54 1.48 5.94
N ALA A 338 1.43 0.94 6.77
CA ALA A 338 2.40 1.74 7.50
C ALA A 338 3.35 2.45 6.52
N PHE A 339 3.91 1.72 5.54
CA PHE A 339 4.79 2.31 4.53
C PHE A 339 4.14 3.51 3.83
N GLY A 340 2.93 3.36 3.27
CA GLY A 340 2.23 4.47 2.59
C GLY A 340 1.94 5.65 3.51
N ALA A 341 1.57 5.39 4.78
CA ALA A 341 1.29 6.45 5.74
C ALA A 341 2.55 7.25 6.11
N PHE A 342 3.65 6.56 6.44
CA PHE A 342 4.91 7.20 6.83
C PHE A 342 5.63 7.83 5.64
N PHE A 343 5.53 7.25 4.45
CA PHE A 343 6.00 7.87 3.21
C PHE A 343 5.23 9.18 2.94
N GLY A 344 3.91 9.16 3.12
CA GLY A 344 3.08 10.36 3.04
C GLY A 344 3.48 11.44 4.05
N ILE A 345 3.73 11.08 5.32
CA ILE A 345 4.27 12.00 6.32
C ILE A 345 5.59 12.61 5.82
N GLY A 346 6.54 11.79 5.36
CA GLY A 346 7.80 12.27 4.79
C GLY A 346 7.59 13.28 3.66
N CYS A 347 6.66 12.98 2.74
CA CYS A 347 6.33 13.88 1.62
C CYS A 347 5.82 15.24 2.11
N THR A 348 4.99 15.26 3.16
CA THR A 348 4.42 16.53 3.68
C THR A 348 5.48 17.51 4.19
N LEU A 349 6.65 17.03 4.61
CA LEU A 349 7.72 17.88 5.15
C LEU A 349 8.23 18.92 4.13
N PHE A 350 8.13 18.61 2.83
CA PHE A 350 8.65 19.47 1.76
C PHE A 350 7.63 19.80 0.67
N ALA A 351 6.73 18.89 0.31
CA ALA A 351 5.79 19.09 -0.78
C ALA A 351 4.55 19.90 -0.38
N SER A 352 4.16 19.88 0.90
CA SER A 352 2.97 20.63 1.37
C SER A 352 3.29 22.11 1.57
N PRO A 353 2.46 23.04 1.04
CA PRO A 353 2.63 24.46 1.30
C PRO A 353 2.53 24.80 2.80
N LYS A 354 3.41 25.65 3.31
CA LYS A 354 3.38 26.06 4.72
C LYS A 354 2.10 26.86 5.01
N GLY A 355 1.39 26.52 6.09
CA GLY A 355 0.13 27.16 6.47
C GLY A 355 -1.11 26.62 5.75
N VAL A 356 -0.97 25.59 4.90
CA VAL A 356 -2.11 24.99 4.19
C VAL A 356 -3.16 24.34 5.11
N ALA A 357 -2.75 23.92 6.32
CA ALA A 357 -3.65 23.37 7.33
C ALA A 357 -4.79 24.32 7.73
N SER A 358 -4.53 25.64 7.74
CA SER A 358 -5.52 26.66 8.12
C SER A 358 -6.36 27.17 6.95
N ASN A 359 -6.22 26.58 5.76
CA ASN A 359 -7.07 26.96 4.62
C ASN A 359 -8.53 26.55 4.92
N PRO A 360 -9.50 27.49 4.85
CA PRO A 360 -10.92 27.20 5.14
C PRO A 360 -11.57 26.22 4.16
N ASP A 361 -10.98 26.00 2.99
CA ASP A 361 -11.44 25.01 2.01
C ASP A 361 -10.98 23.58 2.32
N ASN A 362 -10.08 23.38 3.30
CA ASN A 362 -9.82 22.08 3.91
C ASN A 362 -11.00 21.71 4.85
N SER A 363 -12.17 21.50 4.27
CA SER A 363 -13.41 21.29 5.02
C SER A 363 -14.39 20.40 4.25
N PRO A 364 -15.19 19.60 4.96
CA PRO A 364 -16.17 18.72 4.35
C PRO A 364 -17.44 19.45 3.89
N ARG A 365 -18.31 18.73 3.16
CA ARG A 365 -19.70 19.09 2.90
C ARG A 365 -20.58 17.85 3.03
N TYR A 366 -21.82 18.00 3.50
CA TYR A 366 -22.74 16.87 3.74
C TYR A 366 -22.85 15.86 2.57
N ASN A 367 -23.17 16.31 1.35
CA ASN A 367 -23.28 15.40 0.21
C ASN A 367 -21.94 14.72 -0.15
N ALA A 368 -20.82 15.40 0.11
CA ALA A 368 -19.48 14.88 -0.09
C ALA A 368 -19.14 13.83 0.99
N ASP A 369 -19.55 14.04 2.24
CA ASP A 369 -19.45 13.04 3.31
C ASP A 369 -20.30 11.79 3.05
N VAL A 370 -21.49 11.95 2.47
CA VAL A 370 -22.33 10.81 2.04
C VAL A 370 -21.57 10.01 0.97
N LEU A 371 -21.00 10.67 -0.03
CA LEU A 371 -20.21 10.02 -1.07
C LEU A 371 -18.95 9.34 -0.52
N CYS A 372 -18.26 10.00 0.42
CA CYS A 372 -17.16 9.43 1.19
C CYS A 372 -17.58 8.13 1.89
N THR A 373 -18.73 8.14 2.55
CA THR A 373 -19.26 6.98 3.26
C THR A 373 -19.54 5.81 2.32
N VAL A 374 -20.01 6.08 1.08
CA VAL A 374 -20.14 5.03 0.05
C VAL A 374 -18.79 4.40 -0.27
N GLY A 375 -17.74 5.21 -0.44
CA GLY A 375 -16.37 4.72 -0.64
C GLY A 375 -15.85 3.88 0.52
N VAL A 376 -16.14 4.30 1.77
CA VAL A 376 -15.79 3.52 2.97
C VAL A 376 -16.48 2.17 2.97
N ILE A 377 -17.77 2.10 2.62
CA ILE A 377 -18.52 0.83 2.54
C ILE A 377 -17.93 -0.07 1.45
N LEU A 378 -17.57 0.47 0.29
CA LEU A 378 -16.92 -0.30 -0.78
C LEU A 378 -15.58 -0.88 -0.31
N ASN A 379 -14.76 -0.09 0.38
CA ASN A 379 -13.51 -0.57 0.96
C ASN A 379 -13.75 -1.58 2.08
N TRP A 380 -14.79 -1.40 2.88
CA TRP A 380 -15.17 -2.33 3.95
C TRP A 380 -15.54 -3.71 3.40
N ILE A 381 -16.37 -3.78 2.34
CA ILE A 381 -16.80 -5.06 1.74
C ILE A 381 -15.70 -5.77 0.94
N THR A 382 -14.76 -5.02 0.37
CA THR A 382 -13.67 -5.59 -0.46
C THR A 382 -12.36 -5.82 0.31
N PHE A 383 -12.26 -5.34 1.56
CA PHE A 383 -11.07 -5.56 2.40
C PHE A 383 -10.69 -7.05 2.60
N PRO A 384 -11.64 -7.97 2.84
CA PRO A 384 -11.31 -9.39 2.99
C PRO A 384 -10.53 -9.96 1.80
N SER A 385 -10.80 -9.47 0.59
CA SER A 385 -10.14 -9.89 -0.65
C SER A 385 -8.69 -9.42 -0.72
N ILE A 386 -8.41 -8.21 -0.24
CA ILE A 386 -7.05 -7.67 -0.09
C ILE A 386 -6.24 -8.56 0.87
N ASN A 387 -6.81 -8.91 2.02
CA ASN A 387 -6.14 -9.75 3.00
C ASN A 387 -6.00 -11.20 2.49
N ALA A 388 -6.98 -11.73 1.76
CA ALA A 388 -7.04 -13.13 1.37
C ALA A 388 -6.29 -13.47 0.07
N TYR A 389 -5.94 -12.49 -0.77
CA TYR A 389 -5.33 -12.76 -2.08
C TYR A 389 -4.02 -13.56 -1.99
N PHE A 390 -3.10 -13.12 -1.13
CA PHE A 390 -1.84 -13.81 -0.84
C PHE A 390 -1.92 -14.72 0.40
N ALA A 391 -3.12 -15.01 0.89
CA ALA A 391 -3.28 -15.94 2.01
C ALA A 391 -2.96 -17.39 1.58
N PRO A 392 -2.55 -18.25 2.53
CA PRO A 392 -2.43 -19.67 2.26
C PRO A 392 -3.70 -20.28 1.74
N ALA A 393 -3.61 -21.22 0.81
CA ALA A 393 -4.79 -21.92 0.30
C ALA A 393 -5.55 -22.56 1.47
N ALA A 394 -4.84 -23.20 2.40
CA ALA A 394 -5.44 -23.80 3.59
C ALA A 394 -5.96 -22.80 4.64
N ALA A 395 -5.55 -21.52 4.60
CA ALA A 395 -5.96 -20.50 5.57
C ALA A 395 -6.80 -19.37 4.95
N GLN A 396 -7.06 -19.39 3.63
CA GLN A 396 -7.75 -18.31 2.93
C GLN A 396 -9.14 -18.06 3.51
N GLN A 397 -9.89 -19.13 3.80
CA GLN A 397 -11.19 -19.03 4.48
C GLN A 397 -11.06 -18.39 5.87
N ALA A 398 -10.07 -18.80 6.66
CA ALA A 398 -9.84 -18.23 7.99
C ALA A 398 -9.47 -16.74 7.89
N VAL A 399 -8.65 -16.34 6.92
CA VAL A 399 -8.28 -14.94 6.67
C VAL A 399 -9.51 -14.09 6.34
N VAL A 400 -10.40 -14.59 5.47
CA VAL A 400 -11.66 -13.91 5.14
C VAL A 400 -12.52 -13.73 6.40
N ILE A 401 -12.75 -14.80 7.17
CA ILE A 401 -13.58 -14.76 8.38
C ILE A 401 -12.97 -13.83 9.43
N ASN A 402 -11.67 -13.95 9.70
CA ASN A 402 -10.97 -13.11 10.67
C ASN A 402 -10.99 -11.64 10.26
N THR A 403 -10.89 -11.35 8.96
CA THR A 403 -11.01 -9.98 8.46
C THR A 403 -12.40 -9.41 8.72
N TYR A 404 -13.46 -10.16 8.43
CA TYR A 404 -14.83 -9.72 8.73
C TYR A 404 -15.09 -9.53 10.23
N LEU A 405 -14.66 -10.47 11.07
CA LEU A 405 -14.82 -10.36 12.53
C LEU A 405 -14.12 -9.14 13.11
N SER A 406 -12.91 -8.85 12.61
CA SER A 406 -12.17 -7.64 12.95
C SER A 406 -12.92 -6.38 12.50
N LEU A 407 -13.40 -6.36 11.25
CA LEU A 407 -14.17 -5.25 10.69
C LEU A 407 -15.49 -4.99 11.42
N PHE A 408 -16.22 -6.03 11.82
CA PHE A 408 -17.43 -5.88 12.64
C PHE A 408 -17.10 -5.18 13.96
N SER A 409 -16.02 -5.60 14.61
CA SER A 409 -15.61 -5.08 15.90
C SER A 409 -15.03 -3.66 15.80
N SER A 410 -14.30 -3.32 14.73
CA SER A 410 -13.85 -1.94 14.48
C SER A 410 -15.01 -0.99 14.18
N CYS A 411 -16.05 -1.44 13.47
CA CYS A 411 -17.29 -0.66 13.28
C CYS A 411 -17.98 -0.34 14.61
N VAL A 412 -18.14 -1.34 15.49
CA VAL A 412 -18.74 -1.13 16.81
C VAL A 412 -17.89 -0.17 17.65
N ALA A 413 -16.57 -0.38 17.70
CA ALA A 413 -15.65 0.51 18.40
C ALA A 413 -15.70 1.94 17.84
N SER A 414 -15.74 2.09 16.52
CA SER A 414 -15.82 3.39 15.86
C SER A 414 -17.06 4.17 16.28
N MET A 415 -18.24 3.55 16.25
CA MET A 415 -19.47 4.21 16.67
C MET A 415 -19.40 4.59 18.16
N LEU A 416 -18.97 3.66 19.01
CA LEU A 416 -18.85 3.86 20.45
C LEU A 416 -17.93 5.04 20.78
N PHE A 417 -16.70 5.02 20.29
CA PHE A 417 -15.70 6.02 20.65
C PHE A 417 -15.92 7.36 19.95
N SER A 418 -16.44 7.38 18.72
CA SER A 418 -16.84 8.63 18.06
C SER A 418 -17.89 9.39 18.89
N SER A 419 -18.89 8.68 19.41
CA SER A 419 -19.89 9.27 20.31
C SER A 419 -19.26 9.71 21.65
N LEU A 420 -18.43 8.86 22.28
CA LEU A 420 -17.81 9.17 23.57
C LEU A 420 -16.85 10.38 23.51
N TYR A 421 -16.19 10.62 22.39
CA TYR A 421 -15.30 11.78 22.22
C TYR A 421 -16.05 13.07 21.86
N SER A 422 -17.30 12.96 21.43
CA SER A 422 -18.16 14.12 21.19
C SER A 422 -18.77 14.61 22.51
N GLN A 423 -18.67 15.92 22.77
CA GLN A 423 -19.33 16.56 23.92
C GLN A 423 -20.86 16.35 23.96
N GLN A 424 -21.49 16.13 22.79
CA GLN A 424 -22.94 15.94 22.66
C GLN A 424 -23.34 14.46 22.45
N PHE A 425 -22.41 13.51 22.58
CA PHE A 425 -22.62 12.10 22.21
C PHE A 425 -23.10 11.87 20.76
N LYS A 426 -22.86 12.83 19.87
CA LYS A 426 -23.12 12.72 18.43
C LYS A 426 -21.94 12.08 17.72
N PHE A 427 -22.23 11.48 16.58
CA PHE A 427 -21.20 10.88 15.74
C PHE A 427 -20.49 11.92 14.88
N ASP A 428 -19.16 11.83 14.80
CA ASP A 428 -18.34 12.55 13.84
C ASP A 428 -18.21 11.70 12.56
N PRO A 429 -18.78 12.14 11.41
CA PRO A 429 -18.70 11.40 10.15
C PRO A 429 -17.27 11.08 9.76
N ALA A 430 -16.33 12.01 9.99
CA ALA A 430 -14.96 11.85 9.57
C ALA A 430 -14.26 10.75 10.40
N ASP A 431 -14.55 10.67 11.70
CA ASP A 431 -14.07 9.57 12.56
C ASP A 431 -14.60 8.22 12.06
N ILE A 432 -15.92 8.12 11.86
CA ILE A 432 -16.58 6.89 11.40
C ILE A 432 -16.01 6.40 10.07
N GLN A 433 -15.83 7.30 9.11
CA GLN A 433 -15.30 6.99 7.78
C GLN A 433 -13.89 6.37 7.81
N ARG A 434 -13.16 6.49 8.92
CA ARG A 434 -11.83 5.90 9.13
C ARG A 434 -11.92 4.69 10.05
N SER A 435 -12.42 4.92 11.25
CA SER A 435 -12.35 3.96 12.36
C SER A 435 -13.20 2.71 12.09
N CYS A 436 -14.25 2.78 11.27
CA CYS A 436 -15.03 1.59 10.90
C CYS A 436 -14.23 0.56 10.09
N ILE A 437 -13.32 1.00 9.23
CA ILE A 437 -12.53 0.10 8.36
C ILE A 437 -11.13 -0.20 8.93
N SER A 438 -10.75 0.41 10.05
CA SER A 438 -9.41 0.22 10.63
C SER A 438 -9.16 -1.21 11.10
N GLY A 439 -10.20 -1.99 11.40
CA GLY A 439 -10.09 -3.42 11.72
C GLY A 439 -9.54 -4.25 10.55
N GLY A 440 -9.81 -3.84 9.31
CA GLY A 440 -9.24 -4.45 8.12
C GLY A 440 -7.72 -4.34 8.10
N VAL A 441 -7.20 -3.15 8.42
CA VAL A 441 -5.75 -2.88 8.54
C VAL A 441 -5.15 -3.56 9.77
N ALA A 442 -5.82 -3.48 10.92
CA ALA A 442 -5.33 -4.00 12.20
C ALA A 442 -5.15 -5.53 12.20
N ILE A 443 -5.88 -6.24 11.33
CA ILE A 443 -5.81 -7.69 11.23
C ILE A 443 -4.94 -8.17 10.05
N SER A 444 -4.64 -7.33 9.05
CA SER A 444 -4.02 -7.73 7.78
C SER A 444 -2.86 -8.72 7.94
N SER A 445 -1.76 -8.31 8.60
CA SER A 445 -0.54 -9.14 8.76
C SER A 445 -0.79 -10.45 9.50
N VAL A 446 -1.77 -10.45 10.40
CA VAL A 446 -1.99 -11.51 11.39
C VAL A 446 -3.20 -12.36 11.10
N ALA A 447 -4.01 -12.01 10.11
CA ALA A 447 -5.24 -12.71 9.76
C ALA A 447 -4.98 -14.20 9.45
N SER A 448 -3.78 -14.51 8.95
CA SER A 448 -3.28 -15.86 8.67
C SER A 448 -2.44 -16.47 9.79
N LEU A 449 -2.19 -15.76 10.89
CA LEU A 449 -1.26 -16.13 11.97
C LEU A 449 -1.97 -16.70 13.21
N PHE A 450 -2.71 -17.79 13.03
CA PHE A 450 -3.36 -18.54 14.11
C PHE A 450 -4.28 -17.74 15.03
N VAL A 451 -4.83 -16.64 14.51
CA VAL A 451 -5.78 -15.81 15.23
C VAL A 451 -7.11 -16.56 15.30
N GLN A 452 -7.54 -16.85 16.52
CA GLN A 452 -8.87 -17.39 16.79
C GLN A 452 -9.94 -16.31 16.58
N PRO A 453 -11.20 -16.69 16.27
CA PRO A 453 -12.28 -15.73 16.01
C PRO A 453 -12.40 -14.59 17.04
N TYR A 454 -12.33 -14.90 18.34
CA TYR A 454 -12.42 -13.87 19.38
C TYR A 454 -11.21 -12.93 19.40
N GLN A 455 -10.02 -13.41 19.04
CA GLN A 455 -8.81 -12.60 18.96
C GLN A 455 -8.91 -11.62 17.77
N ALA A 456 -9.49 -12.07 16.65
CA ALA A 456 -9.75 -11.19 15.51
C ALA A 456 -10.70 -10.04 15.89
N MET A 457 -11.75 -10.34 16.67
CA MET A 457 -12.64 -9.32 17.23
C MET A 457 -11.92 -8.35 18.16
N LEU A 458 -11.06 -8.85 19.07
CA LEU A 458 -10.27 -8.00 19.97
C LEU A 458 -9.32 -7.06 19.20
N ILE A 459 -8.63 -7.58 18.19
CA ILE A 459 -7.74 -6.80 17.32
C ILE A 459 -8.54 -5.72 16.58
N GLY A 460 -9.70 -6.08 16.03
CA GLY A 460 -10.59 -5.13 15.36
C GLY A 460 -11.12 -4.03 16.29
N PHE A 461 -11.58 -4.40 17.48
CA PHE A 461 -12.03 -3.43 18.49
C PHE A 461 -10.90 -2.48 18.90
N ALA A 462 -9.69 -3.01 19.14
CA ALA A 462 -8.50 -2.22 19.45
C ALA A 462 -8.11 -1.28 18.28
N GLY A 463 -8.21 -1.77 17.04
CA GLY A 463 -7.99 -0.98 15.83
C GLY A 463 -8.99 0.17 15.68
N GLY A 464 -10.27 -0.10 15.90
CA GLY A 464 -11.33 0.93 15.86
C GLY A 464 -11.16 1.99 16.96
N PHE A 465 -10.88 1.53 18.19
CA PHE A 465 -10.56 2.41 19.32
C PHE A 465 -9.36 3.30 19.01
N ALA A 466 -8.21 2.72 18.67
CA ALA A 466 -6.98 3.47 18.46
C ALA A 466 -7.06 4.43 17.27
N CYS A 467 -7.77 4.05 16.20
CA CYS A 467 -8.04 4.95 15.07
C CYS A 467 -8.87 6.16 15.52
N SER A 468 -9.97 5.94 16.27
CA SER A 468 -10.83 7.02 16.76
C SER A 468 -10.12 7.93 17.77
N THR A 469 -9.32 7.35 18.68
CA THR A 469 -8.46 8.11 19.60
C THR A 469 -7.43 8.94 18.83
N SER A 470 -6.77 8.33 17.84
CA SER A 470 -5.78 9.03 17.02
C SER A 470 -6.41 10.20 16.25
N HIS A 471 -7.59 10.01 15.67
CA HIS A 471 -8.35 11.07 14.99
C HIS A 471 -8.63 12.26 15.92
N ASN A 472 -9.08 11.96 17.14
CA ASN A 472 -9.50 13.00 18.08
C ASN A 472 -8.33 13.74 18.76
N PHE A 473 -7.17 13.10 18.94
CA PHE A 473 -6.05 13.65 19.71
C PHE A 473 -4.75 13.73 18.91
N LEU A 474 -4.25 12.61 18.39
CA LEU A 474 -2.95 12.55 17.72
C LEU A 474 -2.93 13.42 16.46
N ARG A 475 -3.96 13.35 15.61
CA ARG A 475 -4.04 14.15 14.38
C ARG A 475 -4.00 15.65 14.69
N LYS A 476 -4.73 16.10 15.71
CA LYS A 476 -4.69 17.51 16.17
C LYS A 476 -3.31 17.91 16.67
N PHE A 477 -2.60 17.00 17.35
CA PHE A 477 -1.22 17.22 17.77
C PHE A 477 -0.26 17.34 16.57
N LEU A 478 -0.34 16.43 15.61
CA LEU A 478 0.47 16.45 14.38
C LEU A 478 0.29 17.78 13.62
N GLU A 479 -0.96 18.23 13.46
CA GLU A 479 -1.28 19.48 12.77
C GLU A 479 -0.80 20.71 13.53
N LYS A 480 -1.07 20.81 14.84
CA LYS A 480 -0.81 22.03 15.63
C LYS A 480 0.63 22.16 16.12
N LYS A 481 1.32 21.05 16.36
CA LYS A 481 2.66 21.03 16.99
C LYS A 481 3.75 20.66 16.00
N LEU A 482 3.49 19.71 15.10
CA LEU A 482 4.48 19.25 14.12
C LEU A 482 4.27 19.85 12.72
N MET A 483 3.19 20.64 12.52
CA MET A 483 2.83 21.22 11.22
C MET A 483 2.64 20.18 10.11
N ILE A 484 2.32 18.94 10.48
CA ILE A 484 2.03 17.85 9.54
C ILE A 484 0.52 17.86 9.27
N THR A 485 0.14 18.27 8.07
CA THR A 485 -1.26 18.28 7.64
C THR A 485 -1.66 16.93 7.05
N ASP A 486 -2.43 16.15 7.81
CA ASP A 486 -3.00 14.88 7.36
C ASP A 486 -4.44 15.11 6.87
N THR A 487 -4.60 15.42 5.57
CA THR A 487 -5.90 15.82 4.99
C THR A 487 -6.97 14.75 5.24
N VAL A 488 -6.68 13.51 4.85
CA VAL A 488 -7.65 12.41 4.96
C VAL A 488 -7.71 11.81 6.35
N GLY A 489 -6.68 11.87 7.20
CA GLY A 489 -6.60 11.09 8.44
C GLY A 489 -5.91 9.73 8.26
N VAL A 490 -4.93 9.68 7.33
CA VAL A 490 -4.15 8.49 6.96
C VAL A 490 -3.36 7.94 8.14
N VAL A 491 -2.83 8.78 9.03
CA VAL A 491 -2.07 8.30 10.19
C VAL A 491 -2.99 7.49 11.11
N SER A 492 -4.18 8.00 11.38
CA SER A 492 -5.16 7.33 12.24
C SER A 492 -5.67 6.03 11.65
N LEU A 493 -5.90 5.97 10.34
CA LEU A 493 -6.44 4.79 9.68
C LEU A 493 -5.39 3.73 9.32
N HIS A 494 -4.22 4.15 8.85
CA HIS A 494 -3.24 3.24 8.29
C HIS A 494 -2.06 3.01 9.24
N ALA A 495 -1.41 4.06 9.75
CA ALA A 495 -0.23 3.89 10.59
C ALA A 495 -0.57 3.24 11.96
N ILE A 496 -1.54 3.79 12.68
CA ILE A 496 -1.86 3.33 14.05
C ILE A 496 -2.41 1.89 14.06
N PRO A 497 -3.39 1.51 13.21
CA PRO A 497 -3.86 0.13 13.13
C PRO A 497 -2.78 -0.84 12.65
N SER A 498 -1.85 -0.40 11.80
CA SER A 498 -0.72 -1.24 11.39
C SER A 498 0.24 -1.54 12.55
N ALA A 499 0.42 -0.61 13.48
CA ALA A 499 1.18 -0.88 14.70
C ALA A 499 0.50 -1.95 15.56
N ILE A 500 -0.84 -1.96 15.63
CA ILE A 500 -1.60 -3.00 16.33
C ILE A 500 -1.42 -4.36 15.65
N ALA A 501 -1.52 -4.41 14.32
CA ALA A 501 -1.26 -5.62 13.54
C ALA A 501 0.16 -6.14 13.76
N TRP A 502 1.15 -5.26 13.76
CA TRP A 502 2.54 -5.61 14.02
C TRP A 502 2.74 -6.20 15.43
N ILE A 503 2.23 -5.55 16.47
CA ILE A 503 2.33 -6.04 17.85
C ILE A 503 1.62 -7.39 17.98
N ALA A 504 0.40 -7.51 17.44
CA ALA A 504 -0.33 -8.77 17.41
C ALA A 504 0.46 -9.85 16.67
N GLY A 505 1.16 -9.50 15.59
CA GLY A 505 1.96 -10.43 14.79
C GLY A 505 3.16 -10.96 15.56
N VAL A 506 3.89 -10.07 16.25
CA VAL A 506 4.99 -10.47 17.14
C VAL A 506 4.49 -11.42 18.24
N ILE A 507 3.35 -11.09 18.87
CA ILE A 507 2.74 -11.94 19.91
C ILE A 507 2.31 -13.30 19.34
N SER A 508 1.71 -13.31 18.14
CA SER A 508 1.25 -14.54 17.48
C SER A 508 2.41 -15.47 17.10
N VAL A 509 3.56 -14.93 16.68
CA VAL A 509 4.70 -15.74 16.25
C VAL A 509 5.70 -16.09 17.36
N ALA A 510 5.73 -15.34 18.45
CA ALA A 510 6.63 -15.58 19.59
C ALA A 510 6.52 -16.98 20.22
N PRO A 511 5.32 -17.57 20.46
CA PRO A 511 5.19 -18.87 21.10
C PRO A 511 5.34 -20.04 20.11
N LEU A 512 5.42 -19.78 18.80
CA LEU A 512 5.43 -20.82 17.79
C LEU A 512 6.69 -21.64 17.93
N ASN A 513 6.54 -22.90 18.32
CA ASN A 513 7.56 -23.94 18.33
C ASN A 513 7.14 -25.17 17.53
N THR A 514 8.07 -26.11 17.31
CA THR A 514 7.81 -27.34 16.57
C THR A 514 6.60 -28.12 17.13
N ALA A 515 6.28 -27.97 18.42
CA ALA A 515 5.09 -28.54 19.05
C ALA A 515 3.82 -27.67 18.95
N TYR A 516 3.93 -26.35 18.76
CA TYR A 516 2.81 -25.40 18.69
C TYR A 516 2.02 -25.50 17.39
N MET A 517 2.60 -26.13 16.36
CA MET A 517 1.86 -26.59 15.18
C MET A 517 0.72 -27.56 15.55
N GLY A 518 0.76 -28.15 16.75
CA GLY A 518 -0.20 -29.14 17.26
C GLY A 518 -1.61 -28.64 17.56
N LYS A 519 -1.84 -27.35 17.91
CA LYS A 519 -3.21 -26.86 18.21
C LYS A 519 -4.10 -26.68 16.97
N TRP A 520 -3.50 -26.65 15.78
CA TRP A 520 -4.18 -26.61 14.49
C TRP A 520 -3.88 -27.85 13.64
N ALA A 521 -3.03 -28.77 14.14
CA ALA A 521 -2.83 -30.09 13.56
C ALA A 521 -4.14 -30.88 13.69
N GLY A 522 -4.93 -30.91 12.62
CA GLY A 522 -6.26 -31.52 12.60
C GLY A 522 -7.38 -30.59 12.14
N THR A 523 -7.13 -29.27 12.05
CA THR A 523 -8.06 -28.35 11.39
C THR A 523 -7.92 -28.51 9.87
N GLN A 524 -8.53 -29.55 9.31
CA GLN A 524 -8.69 -29.66 7.88
C GLN A 524 -9.80 -28.70 7.44
N TYR A 525 -9.42 -27.54 6.90
CA TYR A 525 -10.30 -26.88 5.93
C TYR A 525 -10.30 -27.79 4.70
N ILE A 526 -11.29 -28.67 4.60
CA ILE A 526 -11.43 -29.64 3.51
C ILE A 526 -11.67 -28.83 2.23
N SER A 527 -10.60 -28.51 1.49
CA SER A 527 -10.72 -28.23 0.07
C SER A 527 -11.01 -29.56 -0.61
N GLN A 528 -12.30 -29.83 -0.91
CA GLN A 528 -12.69 -31.02 -1.66
C GLN A 528 -12.11 -31.04 -3.09
N GLN A 529 -11.48 -29.96 -3.55
CA GLN A 529 -11.02 -29.80 -4.93
C GLN A 529 -9.50 -29.88 -5.14
N THR A 530 -8.69 -29.80 -4.08
CA THR A 530 -7.23 -29.85 -4.23
C THR A 530 -6.62 -30.81 -3.22
N LYS A 531 -5.94 -31.85 -3.70
CA LYS A 531 -5.00 -32.70 -2.93
C LYS A 531 -3.80 -31.82 -2.49
N THR A 532 -4.04 -30.83 -1.67
CA THR A 532 -3.03 -29.90 -1.16
C THR A 532 -2.34 -30.50 0.04
N LEU A 533 -1.08 -30.13 0.22
CA LEU A 533 -0.18 -30.59 1.28
C LEU A 533 -0.89 -30.54 2.65
N PRO A 534 -0.61 -31.48 3.56
CA PRO A 534 -1.04 -31.36 4.96
C PRO A 534 -0.75 -29.95 5.48
N PHE A 535 -1.69 -29.34 6.18
CA PHE A 535 -1.58 -27.97 6.73
C PHE A 535 -0.20 -27.63 7.35
N GLY A 536 0.45 -28.60 8.00
CA GLY A 536 1.79 -28.45 8.55
C GLY A 536 2.93 -28.31 7.53
N LEU A 537 2.81 -28.92 6.35
CA LEU A 537 3.79 -28.81 5.26
C LEU A 537 3.73 -27.45 4.57
N GLU A 538 2.53 -26.91 4.31
CA GLU A 538 2.38 -25.55 3.77
C GLU A 538 2.97 -24.52 4.75
N TYR A 539 2.80 -24.73 6.05
CA TYR A 539 3.34 -23.86 7.10
C TYR A 539 4.88 -23.80 7.17
N GLY A 540 5.56 -24.94 7.04
CA GLY A 540 7.03 -24.98 6.98
C GLY A 540 7.61 -24.23 5.78
N GLN A 541 6.79 -24.04 4.74
CA GLN A 541 7.10 -23.30 3.52
C GLN A 541 6.63 -21.83 3.55
N ILE A 542 5.71 -21.48 4.44
CA ILE A 542 5.15 -20.13 4.62
C ILE A 542 6.16 -19.18 5.26
N PHE A 543 6.84 -19.62 6.33
CA PHE A 543 7.83 -18.78 7.00
C PHE A 543 9.19 -18.94 6.38
N GLN A 544 9.88 -17.83 6.17
CA GLN A 544 11.28 -17.84 5.78
C GLN A 544 12.15 -18.33 6.95
N HIS A 545 11.89 -17.85 8.17
CA HIS A 545 12.58 -18.31 9.37
C HIS A 545 11.95 -19.57 9.97
N THR A 546 12.73 -20.33 10.73
CA THR A 546 12.24 -21.52 11.43
C THR A 546 11.28 -21.09 12.54
N ALA A 547 10.09 -21.69 12.59
CA ALA A 547 9.19 -21.51 13.72
C ALA A 547 9.73 -22.34 14.91
N GLY A 548 10.04 -21.71 16.04
CA GLY A 548 10.39 -22.43 17.28
C GLY A 548 11.63 -22.07 18.04
N ASN A 549 12.53 -21.30 17.45
CA ASN A 549 13.75 -20.81 18.09
C ASN A 549 13.68 -19.31 18.42
N GLY A 550 12.51 -18.69 18.26
CA GLY A 550 12.30 -17.25 18.43
C GLY A 550 12.82 -16.38 17.28
N ASP A 551 13.39 -16.96 16.22
CA ASP A 551 14.00 -16.23 15.11
C ASP A 551 12.97 -15.44 14.31
N THR A 552 11.86 -16.10 13.93
CA THR A 552 10.72 -15.44 13.25
C THR A 552 10.21 -14.22 14.02
N ALA A 553 10.11 -14.31 15.36
CA ALA A 553 9.64 -13.21 16.20
C ALA A 553 10.59 -12.02 16.23
N ARG A 554 11.90 -12.25 16.13
CA ARG A 554 12.91 -11.18 16.06
C ARG A 554 12.77 -10.38 14.77
N TYR A 555 12.64 -11.06 13.63
CA TYR A 555 12.45 -10.39 12.34
C TYR A 555 11.09 -9.69 12.24
N GLN A 556 10.05 -10.29 12.82
CA GLN A 556 8.75 -9.64 12.97
C GLN A 556 8.84 -8.36 13.81
N LEU A 557 9.63 -8.37 14.89
CA LEU A 557 9.82 -7.21 15.77
C LEU A 557 10.53 -6.06 15.04
N ILE A 558 11.56 -6.31 14.25
CA ILE A 558 12.32 -5.23 13.59
C ILE A 558 11.65 -4.67 12.32
N MET A 559 10.68 -5.40 11.74
CA MET A 559 10.02 -5.03 10.49
C MET A 559 9.37 -3.64 10.52
N TYR A 560 8.54 -3.36 11.54
CA TYR A 560 7.79 -2.09 11.59
C TYR A 560 8.71 -0.88 11.78
N PRO A 561 9.67 -0.87 12.74
CA PRO A 561 10.66 0.20 12.83
C PRO A 561 11.46 0.41 11.55
N THR A 562 11.88 -0.67 10.89
CA THR A 562 12.62 -0.61 9.60
C THR A 562 11.76 0.07 8.53
N THR A 563 10.50 -0.34 8.41
CA THR A 563 9.55 0.24 7.46
C THR A 563 9.31 1.72 7.74
N VAL A 564 9.11 2.11 9.00
CA VAL A 564 8.90 3.51 9.41
C VAL A 564 10.09 4.37 9.03
N ALA A 565 11.31 3.94 9.38
CA ALA A 565 12.53 4.69 9.11
C ALA A 565 12.77 4.87 7.61
N PHE A 566 12.62 3.80 6.84
CA PHE A 566 12.80 3.84 5.39
C PHE A 566 11.70 4.65 4.70
N ALA A 567 10.44 4.49 5.09
CA ALA A 567 9.32 5.24 4.51
C ALA A 567 9.42 6.74 4.78
N LEU A 568 9.75 7.16 6.01
CA LEU A 568 9.93 8.58 6.35
C LEU A 568 11.05 9.23 5.54
N SER A 569 12.21 8.57 5.45
CA SER A 569 13.38 9.10 4.75
C SER A 569 13.17 9.15 3.23
N SER A 570 12.64 8.09 2.63
CA SER A 570 12.30 8.06 1.20
C SER A 570 11.16 9.01 0.84
N GLY A 571 10.15 9.14 1.70
CA GLY A 571 9.07 10.10 1.56
C GLY A 571 9.55 11.55 1.63
N ALA A 572 10.50 11.85 2.54
CA ALA A 572 11.14 13.16 2.63
C ALA A 572 11.90 13.52 1.35
N LEU A 573 12.66 12.57 0.79
CA LEU A 573 13.31 12.74 -0.51
C LEU A 573 12.27 12.99 -1.62
N CYS A 574 11.21 12.20 -1.67
CA CYS A 574 10.13 12.37 -2.63
C CYS A 574 9.48 13.76 -2.52
N GLY A 575 9.17 14.20 -1.30
CA GLY A 575 8.62 15.52 -1.06
C GLY A 575 9.56 16.64 -1.50
N PHE A 576 10.87 16.48 -1.28
CA PHE A 576 11.88 17.42 -1.76
C PHE A 576 11.90 17.50 -3.28
N LEU A 577 11.86 16.37 -3.98
CA LEU A 577 11.79 16.34 -5.44
C LEU A 577 10.49 17.00 -5.95
N ALA A 578 9.35 16.64 -5.35
CA ALA A 578 8.04 17.18 -5.72
C ALA A 578 7.90 18.69 -5.48
N ARG A 579 8.61 19.26 -4.50
CA ARG A 579 8.65 20.71 -4.24
C ARG A 579 9.20 21.51 -5.44
N ASN A 580 10.07 20.91 -6.25
CA ASN A 580 10.67 21.57 -7.41
C ASN A 580 9.74 21.58 -8.64
N VAL A 581 8.61 20.89 -8.58
CA VAL A 581 7.56 20.94 -9.59
C VAL A 581 6.50 21.97 -9.16
N LYS A 582 6.09 22.85 -10.08
CA LYS A 582 5.13 23.93 -9.79
C LYS A 582 3.79 23.34 -9.31
N GLY A 583 3.44 23.64 -8.07
CA GLY A 583 2.18 23.23 -7.41
C GLY A 583 1.21 24.39 -7.16
N PRO A 584 0.07 24.13 -6.52
CA PRO A 584 -0.86 25.16 -6.09
C PRO A 584 -0.28 26.03 -4.97
N SER A 585 -0.70 27.30 -4.92
CA SER A 585 -0.45 28.16 -3.77
C SER A 585 -1.34 27.77 -2.57
N VAL A 586 -1.02 28.25 -1.38
CA VAL A 586 -1.82 28.02 -0.17
C VAL A 586 -3.27 28.46 -0.39
N ALA A 587 -3.49 29.63 -1.00
CA ALA A 587 -4.81 30.22 -1.22
C ALA A 587 -5.68 29.44 -2.21
N ARG A 588 -5.07 28.66 -3.11
CA ARG A 588 -5.75 27.91 -4.17
C ARG A 588 -5.74 26.40 -3.92
N SER A 589 -5.22 25.96 -2.77
CA SER A 589 -5.30 24.57 -2.32
C SER A 589 -6.76 24.19 -2.01
N PHE A 590 -7.12 22.91 -2.17
CA PHE A 590 -8.46 22.37 -1.94
C PHE A 590 -9.59 22.93 -2.83
N SER A 591 -9.28 23.52 -3.99
CA SER A 591 -10.26 23.96 -4.98
C SER A 591 -10.06 23.28 -6.34
N ASP A 592 -11.15 22.87 -6.99
CA ASP A 592 -11.15 22.33 -8.34
C ASP A 592 -10.97 23.42 -9.41
N SER A 593 -11.32 24.69 -9.11
CA SER A 593 -11.33 25.77 -10.11
C SER A 593 -9.94 26.20 -10.59
N ILE A 594 -8.87 25.63 -10.01
CA ILE A 594 -7.48 25.76 -10.51
C ILE A 594 -7.21 24.80 -11.66
N PHE A 595 -7.78 23.60 -11.66
CA PHE A 595 -7.45 22.56 -12.65
C PHE A 595 -8.57 22.27 -13.64
N TRP A 596 -9.82 22.62 -13.29
CA TRP A 596 -11.00 22.20 -14.02
C TRP A 596 -11.82 23.37 -14.55
N PHE A 597 -12.42 23.16 -15.72
CA PHE A 597 -13.57 23.95 -16.14
C PHE A 597 -14.76 23.59 -15.25
N VAL A 598 -14.96 24.39 -14.21
CA VAL A 598 -16.03 24.17 -13.25
C VAL A 598 -17.38 24.71 -13.77
N PRO A 599 -18.51 24.09 -13.38
CA PRO A 599 -19.85 24.60 -13.64
C PRO A 599 -20.10 26.01 -13.06
N GLU A 600 -21.13 26.70 -13.56
CA GLU A 600 -21.45 28.07 -13.17
C GLU A 600 -21.99 28.19 -11.74
N ASP A 601 -22.78 27.22 -11.30
CA ASP A 601 -23.28 27.11 -9.92
C ASP A 601 -22.15 26.88 -8.92
N PHE A 602 -21.11 26.12 -9.31
CA PHE A 602 -19.89 25.98 -8.51
C PHE A 602 -19.17 27.33 -8.36
N ARG A 603 -18.99 28.09 -9.45
CA ARG A 603 -18.36 29.42 -9.40
C ARG A 603 -19.11 30.40 -8.51
N LYS A 604 -20.44 30.48 -8.67
CA LYS A 604 -21.29 31.31 -7.82
C LYS A 604 -21.14 30.95 -6.34
N THR A 605 -21.02 29.66 -6.04
CA THR A 605 -20.79 29.18 -4.67
C THR A 605 -19.42 29.60 -4.14
N GLU A 606 -18.36 29.53 -4.95
CA GLU A 606 -17.03 30.05 -4.57
C GLU A 606 -17.07 31.57 -4.31
N ASP A 607 -17.74 32.33 -5.17
CA ASP A 607 -17.86 33.79 -5.06
C ASP A 607 -18.65 34.22 -3.82
N LEU A 608 -19.73 33.51 -3.49
CA LEU A 608 -20.53 33.75 -2.27
C LEU A 608 -19.70 33.50 -1.01
N MET A 609 -19.03 32.35 -0.91
CA MET A 609 -18.17 32.02 0.22
C MET A 609 -17.02 33.02 0.37
N ARG A 610 -16.49 33.52 -0.75
CA ARG A 610 -15.44 34.53 -0.73
C ARG A 610 -15.94 35.84 -0.11
N LYS A 611 -17.12 36.31 -0.53
CA LYS A 611 -17.74 37.54 0.00
C LYS A 611 -17.97 37.45 1.51
N GLU A 612 -18.42 36.30 2.01
CA GLU A 612 -18.56 36.04 3.45
C GLU A 612 -17.22 36.09 4.19
N THR A 613 -16.15 35.57 3.59
CA THR A 613 -14.81 35.56 4.21
C THR A 613 -14.17 36.95 4.25
N THR A 614 -14.49 37.84 3.30
CA THR A 614 -13.99 39.23 3.27
C THR A 614 -14.83 40.21 4.10
N ALA A 615 -16.02 39.81 4.53
CA ALA A 615 -16.93 40.63 5.33
C ALA A 615 -16.70 40.50 6.85
N VAL A 616 -15.83 39.56 7.26
CA VAL A 616 -15.34 39.31 8.62
C VAL A 616 -13.93 39.86 8.74
#